data_AF-A0A2Z5EGP1-F1
#
_entry.id   AF-A0A2Z5EGP1-F1
#
_cell.length_a   1.000
_cell.length_b   1.000
_cell.length_c   1.000
_cell.angle_alpha   90.00
_cell.angle_beta   90.00
_cell.angle_gamma   90.00
#
_symmetry.space_group_name_H-M   'P 1'
#
loop_
_entity.id
_entity.type
_entity.pdbx_description
1 polymer ?
#
loop_
_entity_poly.entity_id
_entity_poly.type
_entity_poly.pdbx_seq_one_letter_code
_entity_poly.pdbx_strand_id
1 'polypeptide(L)'
;MHRYLLASSLGLFSLAFLLSASAAQPNEQSANDLTAPYETRDPGQTLYVRQGCYQCHGLAGQGSIMSGPSLLPLRIDSMAFSNYVRNPKGNMPPYTTNSLPDSDLGKIENFIRSLPRPRPYQSIPALARLGSPSVRPAGGAALPDGRALYQHNCAACHGVAREGGIAPPLVDEHERRDASAVIALIVNPPSGMPKLSPDPLGDREVEAIARFVTTPAAP
;
A
#
# COMPACT_ATOMS: atom_id res chain seq x y z
N MET A 1 6.04 -64.30 61.78
CA MET A 1 5.67 -62.96 62.26
C MET A 1 6.92 -62.09 62.28
N HIS A 2 6.97 -61.01 61.48
CA HIS A 2 7.76 -59.77 61.68
C HIS A 2 9.31 -59.90 61.76
N ARG A 3 10.18 -59.22 60.99
CA ARG A 3 10.20 -57.80 60.57
C ARG A 3 11.37 -57.50 59.58
N TYR A 4 11.08 -56.63 58.61
CA TYR A 4 11.84 -55.55 57.92
C TYR A 4 13.36 -55.39 58.19
N LEU A 5 14.24 -55.46 57.17
CA LEU A 5 14.72 -54.39 56.25
C LEU A 5 15.51 -53.25 56.94
N LEU A 6 16.73 -52.99 56.45
CA LEU A 6 17.29 -51.68 56.02
C LEU A 6 18.83 -51.77 55.87
N ALA A 7 19.31 -51.73 54.62
CA ALA A 7 20.73 -51.50 54.31
C ALA A 7 20.88 -50.05 53.84
N SER A 8 21.64 -49.26 54.60
CA SER A 8 22.08 -47.91 54.25
C SER A 8 23.29 -47.99 53.32
N SER A 9 23.25 -47.25 52.21
CA SER A 9 24.46 -46.77 51.57
C SER A 9 24.23 -45.35 51.05
N LEU A 10 24.86 -44.41 51.75
CA LEU A 10 25.00 -43.02 51.35
C LEU A 10 26.08 -42.92 50.26
N GLY A 11 25.73 -42.22 49.17
CA GLY A 11 26.53 -41.13 48.66
C GLY A 11 27.51 -41.43 47.52
N LEU A 12 27.26 -40.81 46.37
CA LEU A 12 28.20 -39.97 45.62
C LEU A 12 27.45 -39.35 44.43
N PHE A 13 26.85 -38.17 44.63
CA PHE A 13 26.25 -37.38 43.57
C PHE A 13 27.32 -36.44 42.98
N SER A 14 27.90 -36.83 41.85
CA SER A 14 28.70 -35.94 41.02
C SER A 14 27.75 -34.99 40.26
N LEU A 15 27.71 -33.72 40.65
CA LEU A 15 27.00 -32.67 39.91
C LEU A 15 27.80 -32.32 38.65
N ALA A 16 27.40 -32.88 37.51
CA ALA A 16 27.83 -32.39 36.20
C ALA A 16 26.97 -31.16 35.84
N PHE A 17 27.57 -29.97 35.92
CA PHE A 17 26.93 -28.70 35.56
C PHE A 17 26.96 -28.56 34.02
N LEU A 18 25.84 -28.90 33.37
CA LEU A 18 25.64 -28.69 31.94
C LEU A 18 25.36 -27.20 31.68
N LEU A 19 26.34 -26.48 31.12
CA LEU A 19 26.10 -25.16 30.53
C LEU A 19 25.30 -25.31 29.23
N SER A 20 23.98 -25.15 29.30
CA SER A 20 23.15 -24.99 28.11
C SER A 20 23.23 -23.55 27.63
N ALA A 21 24.02 -23.30 26.59
CA ALA A 21 23.98 -22.04 25.84
C ALA A 21 22.66 -21.96 25.06
N SER A 22 21.71 -21.15 25.56
CA SER A 22 20.46 -20.87 24.86
C SER A 22 20.74 -19.90 23.72
N ALA A 23 21.03 -20.43 22.52
CA ALA A 23 20.97 -19.65 21.30
C ALA A 23 19.49 -19.30 21.04
N ALA A 24 19.15 -18.02 21.05
CA ALA A 24 17.83 -17.54 20.65
C ALA A 24 17.63 -17.86 19.16
N GLN A 25 16.86 -18.91 18.86
CA GLN A 25 16.44 -19.20 17.49
C GLN A 25 15.37 -18.17 17.07
N PRO A 26 15.48 -17.55 15.88
CA PRO A 26 14.42 -16.68 15.37
C PRO A 26 13.15 -17.51 15.20
N ASN A 27 12.02 -17.01 15.72
CA ASN A 27 10.76 -17.73 15.70
C ASN A 27 10.16 -17.77 14.28
N GLU A 28 10.37 -18.86 13.54
CA GLU A 28 9.78 -19.07 12.20
C GLU A 28 8.24 -18.98 12.20
N GLN A 29 7.59 -19.21 13.35
CA GLN A 29 6.14 -19.11 13.47
C GLN A 29 5.63 -17.68 13.32
N SER A 30 6.39 -16.66 13.74
CA SER A 30 5.99 -15.25 13.61
C SER A 30 6.10 -14.73 12.18
N ALA A 31 7.02 -15.26 11.38
CA ALA A 31 7.14 -14.88 9.96
C ALA A 31 5.98 -15.45 9.13
N ASN A 32 5.61 -16.72 9.38
CA ASN A 32 4.48 -17.36 8.71
C ASN A 32 3.14 -16.69 9.03
N ASP A 33 2.93 -16.18 10.24
CA ASP A 33 1.66 -15.53 10.62
C ASP A 33 1.47 -14.16 9.92
N LEU A 34 2.57 -13.44 9.66
CA LEU A 34 2.54 -12.16 8.94
C LEU A 34 2.32 -12.33 7.43
N THR A 35 2.73 -13.46 6.85
CA THR A 35 2.59 -13.74 5.41
C THR A 35 1.41 -14.66 5.07
N ALA A 36 0.84 -15.36 6.06
CA ALA A 36 -0.30 -16.28 5.89
C ALA A 36 -1.52 -15.67 5.17
N PRO A 37 -1.90 -14.39 5.38
CA PRO A 37 -2.99 -13.78 4.61
C PRO A 37 -2.70 -13.65 3.11
N TYR A 38 -1.41 -13.68 2.76
CA TYR A 38 -0.94 -13.55 1.40
C TYR A 38 -0.72 -14.93 0.78
N GLU A 39 -0.11 -15.92 1.44
CA GLU A 39 0.19 -17.26 0.88
C GLU A 39 -1.05 -18.17 0.72
N THR A 40 -1.81 -17.95 -0.37
CA THR A 40 -3.07 -18.67 -0.66
C THR A 40 -2.89 -20.09 -1.20
N ARG A 41 -1.65 -20.55 -1.42
CA ARG A 41 -1.31 -21.76 -2.22
C ARG A 41 -1.85 -21.72 -3.66
N ASP A 42 -2.28 -20.57 -4.14
CA ASP A 42 -2.70 -20.38 -5.53
C ASP A 42 -1.48 -20.47 -6.46
N PRO A 43 -1.53 -21.28 -7.53
CA PRO A 43 -0.40 -21.41 -8.45
C PRO A 43 -0.12 -20.12 -9.22
N GLY A 44 -1.14 -19.30 -9.48
CA GLY A 44 -1.02 -17.96 -10.03
C GLY A 44 -0.33 -16.99 -9.09
N GLN A 45 -0.58 -17.06 -7.79
CA GLN A 45 0.18 -16.29 -6.81
C GLN A 45 1.66 -16.66 -6.82
N THR A 46 1.97 -17.96 -6.82
CA THR A 46 3.37 -18.41 -6.83
C THR A 46 4.11 -17.87 -8.05
N LEU A 47 3.44 -17.87 -9.21
CA LEU A 47 3.98 -17.28 -10.43
C LEU A 47 4.08 -15.75 -10.32
N TYR A 48 3.08 -15.06 -9.78
CA TYR A 48 3.09 -13.61 -9.56
C TYR A 48 4.29 -13.15 -8.72
N VAL A 49 4.62 -13.90 -7.67
CA VAL A 49 5.80 -13.64 -6.83
C VAL A 49 7.09 -13.99 -7.57
N ARG A 50 7.17 -15.19 -8.16
CA ARG A 50 8.37 -15.67 -8.89
C ARG A 50 8.75 -14.78 -10.07
N GLN A 51 7.76 -14.25 -10.77
CA GLN A 51 7.96 -13.35 -11.90
C GLN A 51 8.23 -11.91 -11.47
N GLY A 52 8.24 -11.61 -10.17
CA GLY A 52 8.58 -10.29 -9.63
C GLY A 52 7.48 -9.25 -9.76
N CYS A 53 6.26 -9.62 -10.18
CA CYS A 53 5.17 -8.67 -10.37
C CYS A 53 4.84 -7.90 -9.08
N TYR A 54 4.95 -8.56 -7.93
CA TYR A 54 4.72 -7.97 -6.60
C TYR A 54 5.66 -6.81 -6.25
N GLN A 55 6.84 -6.73 -6.89
CA GLN A 55 7.82 -5.68 -6.58
C GLN A 55 7.29 -4.30 -6.93
N CYS A 56 6.47 -4.22 -7.97
CA CYS A 56 5.83 -2.99 -8.41
C CYS A 56 4.37 -2.91 -7.98
N HIS A 57 3.65 -4.03 -8.07
CA HIS A 57 2.20 -4.09 -7.85
C HIS A 57 1.79 -4.56 -6.44
N GLY A 58 2.73 -4.88 -5.56
CA GLY A 58 2.49 -5.32 -4.19
C GLY A 58 1.96 -6.74 -4.05
N LEU A 59 2.19 -7.41 -2.91
CA LEU A 59 1.79 -8.82 -2.73
C LEU A 59 0.28 -9.10 -2.87
N ALA A 60 -0.56 -8.12 -2.58
CA ALA A 60 -2.01 -8.20 -2.77
C ALA A 60 -2.48 -7.31 -3.94
N GLY A 61 -1.63 -6.99 -4.92
CA GLY A 61 -2.03 -6.21 -6.09
C GLY A 61 -2.40 -4.75 -5.80
N GLN A 62 -2.13 -4.24 -4.59
CA GLN A 62 -2.50 -2.87 -4.17
C GLN A 62 -1.70 -1.77 -4.90
N GLY A 63 -0.54 -2.11 -5.45
CA GLY A 63 0.37 -1.19 -6.11
C GLY A 63 0.96 -0.13 -5.18
N SER A 64 1.59 0.87 -5.80
CA SER A 64 2.11 2.07 -5.20
C SER A 64 2.20 3.17 -6.25
N ILE A 65 2.11 4.43 -5.81
CA ILE A 65 2.23 5.58 -6.70
C ILE A 65 3.57 5.66 -7.43
N MET A 66 4.64 5.08 -6.85
CA MET A 66 5.99 5.18 -7.40
C MET A 66 6.43 3.95 -8.20
N SER A 67 5.97 2.75 -7.84
CA SER A 67 6.50 1.50 -8.40
C SER A 67 5.60 0.89 -9.46
N GLY A 68 4.28 0.94 -9.29
CA GLY A 68 3.33 0.35 -10.23
C GLY A 68 1.89 0.50 -9.76
N PRO A 69 0.94 0.73 -10.67
CA PRO A 69 -0.45 1.00 -10.29
C PRO A 69 -1.10 -0.18 -9.58
N SER A 70 -2.18 0.09 -8.83
CA SER A 70 -3.04 -0.97 -8.31
C SER A 70 -3.60 -1.83 -9.45
N LEU A 71 -3.60 -3.15 -9.25
CA LEU A 71 -4.23 -4.14 -10.11
C LEU A 71 -5.69 -4.38 -9.71
N LEU A 72 -6.19 -3.71 -8.66
CA LEU A 72 -7.48 -4.00 -8.05
C LEU A 72 -8.51 -2.88 -8.15
N PRO A 73 -9.76 -3.18 -8.55
CA PRO A 73 -10.16 -4.40 -9.27
C PRO A 73 -9.60 -4.40 -10.70
N LEU A 74 -9.29 -5.57 -11.25
CA LEU A 74 -8.88 -5.70 -12.65
C LEU A 74 -10.09 -5.44 -13.56
N ARG A 75 -10.10 -4.28 -14.22
CA ARG A 75 -11.25 -3.81 -15.05
C ARG A 75 -11.12 -4.09 -16.56
N ILE A 76 -10.07 -4.80 -16.96
CA ILE A 76 -9.83 -5.17 -18.36
C ILE A 76 -10.17 -6.65 -18.57
N ASP A 77 -10.54 -7.01 -19.80
CA ASP A 77 -10.74 -8.40 -20.19
C ASP A 77 -9.40 -9.15 -20.35
N SER A 78 -9.46 -10.47 -20.49
CA SER A 78 -8.27 -11.35 -20.56
C SER A 78 -7.39 -11.09 -21.78
N MET A 79 -7.98 -10.69 -22.91
CA MET A 79 -7.22 -10.37 -24.12
C MET A 79 -6.46 -9.05 -23.93
N ALA A 80 -7.12 -8.02 -23.41
CA ALA A 80 -6.51 -6.75 -23.07
C ALA A 80 -5.42 -6.91 -21.99
N PHE A 81 -5.67 -7.76 -20.99
CA PHE A 81 -4.68 -8.11 -19.97
C PHE A 81 -3.44 -8.74 -20.58
N SER A 82 -3.61 -9.81 -21.35
CA SER A 82 -2.49 -10.50 -22.00
C SER A 82 -1.69 -9.54 -22.88
N ASN A 83 -2.38 -8.80 -23.76
CA ASN A 83 -1.74 -7.83 -24.65
C ASN A 83 -0.93 -6.77 -23.88
N TYR A 84 -1.45 -6.27 -22.76
CA TYR A 84 -0.73 -5.29 -21.93
C TYR A 84 0.51 -5.90 -21.28
N VAL A 85 0.43 -7.12 -20.76
CA VAL A 85 1.58 -7.80 -20.11
C VAL A 85 2.66 -8.16 -21.13
N ARG A 86 2.28 -8.48 -22.38
CA ARG A 86 3.22 -8.73 -23.48
C ARG A 86 3.89 -7.45 -23.98
N ASN A 87 3.14 -6.35 -24.07
CA ASN A 87 3.60 -5.08 -24.60
C ASN A 87 3.19 -3.90 -23.67
N PRO A 88 3.84 -3.79 -22.49
CA PRO A 88 3.45 -2.82 -21.47
C PRO A 88 3.90 -1.39 -21.80
N LYS A 89 3.36 -0.43 -21.06
CA LYS A 89 3.77 0.97 -21.09
C LYS A 89 4.58 1.33 -19.84
N GLY A 90 5.44 2.34 -19.95
CA GLY A 90 6.22 2.84 -18.81
C GLY A 90 7.33 1.87 -18.41
N ASN A 91 7.53 1.70 -17.10
CA ASN A 91 8.65 0.93 -16.53
C ASN A 91 8.33 -0.56 -16.31
N MET A 92 7.13 -1.03 -16.66
CA MET A 92 6.79 -2.44 -16.52
C MET A 92 7.55 -3.25 -17.60
N PRO A 93 8.31 -4.30 -17.23
CA PRO A 93 9.05 -5.09 -18.21
C PRO A 93 8.07 -5.94 -19.06
N PRO A 94 8.37 -6.16 -20.35
CA PRO A 94 7.58 -7.06 -21.19
C PRO A 94 7.79 -8.52 -20.77
N TYR A 95 6.71 -9.25 -20.54
CA TYR A 95 6.77 -10.69 -20.31
C TYR A 95 6.41 -11.38 -21.61
N THR A 96 7.37 -12.00 -22.28
CA THR A 96 7.13 -12.74 -23.53
C THR A 96 6.65 -14.16 -23.26
N THR A 97 6.12 -14.84 -24.27
CA THR A 97 5.71 -16.25 -24.17
C THR A 97 6.87 -17.19 -23.79
N ASN A 98 8.11 -16.80 -24.08
CA ASN A 98 9.31 -17.55 -23.70
C ASN A 98 9.59 -17.49 -22.19
N SER A 99 9.41 -16.33 -21.56
CA SER A 99 9.64 -16.13 -20.12
C SER A 99 8.42 -16.50 -19.27
N LEU A 100 7.23 -16.36 -19.85
CA LEU A 100 5.96 -16.58 -19.18
C LEU A 100 4.95 -17.10 -20.21
N PRO A 101 4.77 -18.42 -20.36
CA PRO A 101 3.79 -19.00 -21.29
C PRO A 101 2.36 -18.52 -21.00
N ASP A 102 1.49 -18.52 -22.02
CA ASP A 102 0.11 -18.03 -21.88
C ASP A 102 -0.70 -18.77 -20.80
N SER A 103 -0.43 -20.07 -20.61
CA SER A 103 -1.04 -20.87 -19.55
C SER A 103 -0.67 -20.38 -18.15
N ASP A 104 0.56 -19.92 -17.96
CA ASP A 104 1.04 -19.38 -16.69
C ASP A 104 0.59 -17.93 -16.49
N LEU A 105 0.56 -17.13 -17.55
CA LEU A 105 -0.02 -15.79 -17.51
C LEU A 105 -1.51 -15.84 -17.13
N GLY A 106 -2.26 -16.81 -17.65
CA GLY A 106 -3.66 -17.04 -17.28
C GLY A 106 -3.84 -17.39 -15.79
N LYS A 107 -2.90 -18.13 -15.18
CA LYS A 107 -2.94 -18.39 -13.73
C LYS A 107 -2.73 -17.10 -12.94
N ILE A 108 -1.76 -16.27 -13.34
CA ILE A 108 -1.53 -14.96 -12.70
C ILE A 108 -2.78 -14.07 -12.83
N GLU A 109 -3.42 -14.05 -14.00
CA GLU A 109 -4.67 -13.30 -14.19
C GLU A 109 -5.77 -13.77 -13.24
N ASN A 110 -5.97 -15.09 -13.14
CA ASN A 110 -6.97 -15.67 -12.24
C ASN A 110 -6.70 -15.34 -10.77
N PHE A 111 -5.43 -15.37 -10.35
CA PHE A 111 -5.02 -14.91 -9.03
C PHE A 111 -5.37 -13.43 -8.81
N ILE A 112 -5.00 -12.54 -9.74
CA ILE A 112 -5.32 -11.11 -9.60
C ILE A 112 -6.83 -10.87 -9.54
N ARG A 113 -7.63 -11.63 -10.30
CA ARG A 113 -9.09 -11.55 -10.27
C ARG A 113 -9.71 -12.09 -8.97
N SER A 114 -9.03 -13.02 -8.29
CA SER A 114 -9.50 -13.57 -7.01
C SER A 114 -9.21 -12.67 -5.81
N LEU A 115 -8.27 -11.72 -5.96
CA LEU A 115 -7.90 -10.80 -4.90
C LEU A 115 -9.09 -9.93 -4.44
N PRO A 116 -9.22 -9.72 -3.11
CA PRO A 116 -10.32 -8.92 -2.56
C PRO A 116 -10.19 -7.46 -2.97
N ARG A 117 -11.33 -6.83 -3.27
CA ARG A 117 -11.35 -5.39 -3.59
C ARG A 117 -10.86 -4.58 -2.38
N PRO A 118 -10.06 -3.52 -2.59
CA PRO A 118 -9.72 -2.57 -1.54
C PRO A 118 -11.00 -2.05 -0.90
N ARG A 119 -11.06 -2.16 0.43
CA ARG A 119 -12.18 -1.60 1.19
C ARG A 119 -11.80 -0.19 1.63
N PRO A 120 -12.73 0.78 1.55
CA PRO A 120 -12.49 2.12 2.08
C PRO A 120 -12.13 2.00 3.56
N TYR A 121 -11.15 2.77 4.04
CA TYR A 121 -10.66 2.64 5.44
C TYR A 121 -11.79 2.88 6.46
N GLN A 122 -12.80 3.66 6.08
CA GLN A 122 -14.01 3.94 6.86
C GLN A 122 -14.81 2.67 7.18
N SER A 123 -14.67 1.62 6.37
CA SER A 123 -15.32 0.32 6.61
C SER A 123 -14.58 -0.55 7.63
N ILE A 124 -13.38 -0.14 8.07
CA ILE A 124 -12.59 -0.84 9.08
C ILE A 124 -12.75 -0.05 10.39
N PRO A 125 -13.54 -0.52 11.38
CA PRO A 125 -13.91 0.28 12.56
C PRO A 125 -12.72 0.85 13.34
N ALA A 126 -11.60 0.12 13.37
CA ALA A 126 -10.36 0.57 14.01
C ALA A 126 -9.72 1.76 13.27
N LEU A 127 -9.78 1.79 11.93
CA LEU A 127 -9.20 2.86 11.11
C LEU A 127 -10.17 4.02 10.89
N ALA A 128 -11.47 3.75 10.87
CA ALA A 128 -12.53 4.76 10.76
C ALA A 128 -12.45 5.81 11.88
N ARG A 129 -11.97 5.43 13.07
CA ARG A 129 -11.76 6.36 14.19
C ARG A 129 -10.57 7.30 13.98
N LEU A 130 -9.59 6.91 13.16
CA LEU A 130 -8.43 7.73 12.83
C LEU A 130 -8.73 8.74 11.71
N GLY A 131 -9.64 8.38 10.78
CA GLY A 131 -10.09 9.28 9.71
C GLY A 131 -11.40 10.01 10.03
N SER A 132 -12.03 9.73 11.17
CA SER A 132 -13.21 10.48 11.62
C SER A 132 -12.78 11.89 12.03
N PRO A 133 -13.36 12.96 11.46
CA PRO A 133 -13.08 14.34 11.84
C PRO A 133 -13.60 14.68 13.24
N SER A 134 -13.91 13.69 14.09
CA SER A 134 -14.58 13.87 15.39
C SER A 134 -13.63 14.27 16.54
N VAL A 135 -12.38 14.62 16.25
CA VAL A 135 -11.58 15.51 17.13
C VAL A 135 -11.52 16.93 16.57
N ARG A 136 -12.45 17.32 15.69
CA ARG A 136 -12.63 18.72 15.31
C ARG A 136 -13.85 19.26 16.05
N PRO A 137 -13.68 20.26 16.94
CA PRO A 137 -14.80 20.81 17.67
C PRO A 137 -15.83 21.35 16.68
N ALA A 138 -17.08 20.99 16.91
CA ALA A 138 -18.23 21.50 16.18
C ALA A 138 -18.43 22.99 16.53
N GLY A 139 -17.68 23.85 15.84
CA GLY A 139 -18.02 25.26 15.63
C GLY A 139 -18.02 25.49 14.13
N GLY A 140 -18.85 26.41 13.62
CA GLY A 140 -18.94 26.74 12.19
C GLY A 140 -17.60 27.24 11.63
N ALA A 141 -16.74 26.30 11.24
CA ALA A 141 -15.30 26.49 11.20
C ALA A 141 -14.78 26.94 9.83
N ALA A 142 -13.70 27.74 9.89
CA ALA A 142 -12.80 28.06 8.80
C ALA A 142 -12.46 26.83 7.93
N LEU A 143 -12.07 27.08 6.67
CA LEU A 143 -11.63 26.02 5.77
C LEU A 143 -10.50 25.18 6.41
N PRO A 144 -10.43 23.87 6.11
CA PRO A 144 -9.26 23.06 6.45
C PRO A 144 -7.96 23.71 5.97
N ASP A 145 -6.83 23.34 6.57
CA ASP A 145 -5.52 23.82 6.13
C ASP A 145 -5.16 23.27 4.74
N GLY A 146 -5.32 24.11 3.72
CA GLY A 146 -5.04 23.76 2.33
C GLY A 146 -3.57 23.44 2.06
N ARG A 147 -2.64 24.03 2.82
CA ARG A 147 -1.20 23.75 2.69
C ARG A 147 -0.87 22.35 3.19
N ALA A 148 -1.36 22.00 4.38
CA ALA A 148 -1.15 20.68 4.95
C ALA A 148 -1.74 19.58 4.05
N LEU A 149 -2.95 19.82 3.54
CA LEU A 149 -3.61 18.92 2.58
C LEU A 149 -2.82 18.79 1.27
N TYR A 150 -2.30 19.89 0.73
CA TYR A 150 -1.44 19.86 -0.46
C TYR A 150 -0.14 19.06 -0.22
N GLN A 151 0.52 19.28 0.91
CA GLN A 151 1.76 18.57 1.25
C GLN A 151 1.55 17.06 1.34
N HIS A 152 0.42 16.63 1.90
CA HIS A 152 0.09 15.22 2.02
C HIS A 152 -0.27 14.57 0.68
N ASN A 153 -0.98 15.29 -0.20
CA ASN A 153 -1.66 14.67 -1.35
C ASN A 153 -1.06 15.02 -2.71
N CYS A 154 -0.30 16.12 -2.81
CA CYS A 154 0.13 16.70 -4.09
C CYS A 154 1.64 16.89 -4.19
N ALA A 155 2.31 17.20 -3.07
CA ALA A 155 3.73 17.56 -3.06
C ALA A 155 4.68 16.45 -3.53
N ALA A 156 4.27 15.18 -3.42
CA ALA A 156 5.06 14.06 -3.92
C ALA A 156 5.37 14.17 -5.43
N CYS A 157 4.49 14.80 -6.20
CA CYS A 157 4.69 15.00 -7.63
C CYS A 157 4.95 16.47 -7.99
N HIS A 158 4.24 17.40 -7.36
CA HIS A 158 4.31 18.83 -7.67
C HIS A 158 5.33 19.62 -6.83
N GLY A 159 6.09 18.96 -5.95
CA GLY A 159 7.07 19.59 -5.07
C GLY A 159 6.45 20.20 -3.81
N VAL A 160 7.22 20.29 -2.72
CA VAL A 160 6.71 20.79 -1.43
C VAL A 160 6.43 22.30 -1.47
N ALA A 161 7.23 23.03 -2.25
CA ALA A 161 7.08 24.45 -2.52
C ALA A 161 6.28 24.73 -3.81
N ARG A 162 5.68 23.71 -4.46
CA ARG A 162 5.01 23.76 -5.77
C ARG A 162 5.97 23.93 -6.96
N GLU A 163 7.25 23.68 -6.76
CA GLU A 163 8.33 23.80 -7.74
C GLU A 163 8.30 22.74 -8.86
N GLY A 164 7.42 21.74 -8.74
CA GLY A 164 7.32 20.63 -9.67
C GLY A 164 8.31 19.51 -9.38
N GLY A 165 8.51 18.65 -10.38
CA GLY A 165 9.40 17.50 -10.32
C GLY A 165 8.89 16.41 -11.25
N ILE A 166 8.17 15.44 -10.68
CA ILE A 166 7.46 14.41 -11.46
C ILE A 166 6.30 15.03 -12.25
N ALA A 167 5.62 16.01 -11.66
CA ALA A 167 4.54 16.77 -12.27
C ALA A 167 4.93 18.25 -12.49
N PRO A 168 4.21 18.99 -13.36
CA PRO A 168 4.53 20.39 -13.65
C PRO A 168 4.50 21.30 -12.41
N PRO A 169 5.26 22.41 -12.43
CA PRO A 169 5.26 23.37 -11.33
C PRO A 169 3.92 24.10 -11.19
N LEU A 170 3.53 24.37 -9.94
CA LEU A 170 2.33 25.13 -9.57
C LEU A 170 2.67 26.46 -8.85
N VAL A 171 3.94 26.87 -8.82
CA VAL A 171 4.38 28.15 -8.19
C VAL A 171 3.61 29.36 -8.73
N ASP A 172 3.38 29.42 -10.05
CA ASP A 172 2.69 30.52 -10.72
C ASP A 172 1.24 30.15 -11.10
N GLU A 173 0.66 29.14 -10.45
CA GLU A 173 -0.70 28.69 -10.82
C GLU A 173 -1.75 29.78 -10.61
N HIS A 174 -1.53 30.65 -9.63
CA HIS A 174 -2.36 31.82 -9.35
C HIS A 174 -2.47 32.82 -10.52
N GLU A 175 -1.47 32.86 -11.43
CA GLU A 175 -1.51 33.70 -12.62
C GLU A 175 -2.27 33.03 -13.78
N ARG A 176 -2.35 31.70 -13.76
CA ARG A 176 -2.91 30.90 -14.86
C ARG A 176 -4.38 30.57 -14.66
N ARG A 177 -4.80 30.33 -13.41
CA ARG A 177 -6.13 29.82 -13.08
C ARG A 177 -6.60 30.36 -11.73
N ASP A 178 -7.91 30.51 -11.61
CA ASP A 178 -8.55 30.76 -10.32
C ASP A 178 -8.79 29.45 -9.56
N ALA A 179 -9.22 29.57 -8.29
CA ALA A 179 -9.46 28.41 -7.45
C ALA A 179 -10.53 27.48 -8.03
N SER A 180 -11.56 27.99 -8.71
CA SER A 180 -12.63 27.18 -9.32
C SER A 180 -12.09 26.30 -10.44
N ALA A 181 -11.22 26.85 -11.28
CA ALA A 181 -10.55 26.09 -12.34
C ALA A 181 -9.60 25.03 -11.76
N VAL A 182 -8.91 25.32 -10.66
CA VAL A 182 -8.09 24.31 -9.95
C VAL A 182 -8.94 23.22 -9.30
N ILE A 183 -10.08 23.57 -8.68
CA ILE A 183 -11.06 22.60 -8.16
C ILE A 183 -11.49 21.64 -9.28
N ALA A 184 -11.83 22.16 -10.46
CA ALA A 184 -12.23 21.34 -11.60
C ALA A 184 -11.14 20.34 -12.02
N LEU A 185 -9.86 20.74 -11.99
CA LEU A 185 -8.72 19.86 -12.25
C LEU A 185 -8.53 18.80 -11.16
N ILE A 186 -8.77 19.12 -9.88
CA ILE A 186 -8.65 18.14 -8.80
C ILE A 186 -9.80 17.11 -8.86
N VAL A 187 -11.02 17.56 -9.16
CA VAL A 187 -12.21 16.70 -9.27
C VAL A 187 -12.16 15.81 -10.53
N ASN A 188 -11.69 16.37 -11.65
CA ASN A 188 -11.55 15.69 -12.93
C ASN A 188 -10.13 15.86 -13.48
N PRO A 189 -9.15 15.08 -12.98
CA PRO A 189 -7.75 15.29 -13.29
C PRO A 189 -7.37 14.90 -14.73
N PRO A 190 -6.37 15.58 -15.32
CA PRO A 190 -5.77 15.16 -16.57
C PRO A 190 -5.06 13.81 -16.43
N SER A 191 -4.83 13.14 -17.56
CA SER A 191 -4.11 11.86 -17.58
C SER A 191 -2.75 11.97 -16.87
N GLY A 192 -2.48 11.06 -15.93
CA GLY A 192 -1.26 11.04 -15.12
C GLY A 192 -1.39 11.68 -13.74
N MET A 193 -2.42 12.49 -13.48
CA MET A 193 -2.73 13.01 -12.14
C MET A 193 -3.76 12.08 -11.44
N PRO A 194 -3.51 11.65 -10.20
CA PRO A 194 -4.41 10.73 -9.51
C PRO A 194 -5.76 11.38 -9.19
N LYS A 195 -6.85 10.61 -9.28
CA LYS A 195 -8.18 11.05 -8.87
C LYS A 195 -8.33 10.89 -7.36
N LEU A 196 -8.37 12.02 -6.65
CA LEU A 196 -8.41 12.08 -5.19
C LEU A 196 -9.73 12.61 -4.62
N SER A 197 -10.70 12.94 -5.48
CA SER A 197 -12.04 13.40 -5.09
C SER A 197 -13.10 12.53 -5.76
N PRO A 198 -14.22 12.22 -5.07
CA PRO A 198 -14.64 12.69 -3.73
C PRO A 198 -14.02 11.95 -2.54
N ASP A 199 -13.20 10.92 -2.79
CA ASP A 199 -12.47 10.17 -1.76
C ASP A 199 -11.01 10.00 -2.22
N PRO A 200 -10.01 10.30 -1.38
CA PRO A 200 -10.12 10.67 0.04
C PRO A 200 -10.44 12.15 0.33
N LEU A 201 -10.44 13.04 -0.68
CA LEU A 201 -10.65 14.48 -0.51
C LEU A 201 -12.08 14.91 -0.86
N GLY A 202 -12.80 15.37 0.15
CA GLY A 202 -14.13 15.97 0.01
C GLY A 202 -14.08 17.43 -0.44
N ASP A 203 -15.23 17.99 -0.82
CA ASP A 203 -15.34 19.31 -1.46
C ASP A 203 -14.65 20.45 -0.69
N ARG A 204 -14.78 20.47 0.64
CA ARG A 204 -14.14 21.51 1.48
C ARG A 204 -12.61 21.41 1.51
N GLU A 205 -12.07 20.20 1.38
CA GLU A 205 -10.63 19.96 1.35
C GLU A 205 -10.08 20.31 -0.02
N VAL A 206 -10.79 19.94 -1.08
CA VAL A 206 -10.47 20.34 -2.46
C VAL A 206 -10.49 21.87 -2.60
N GLU A 207 -11.49 22.55 -2.03
CA GLU A 207 -11.55 24.01 -2.00
C GLU A 207 -10.36 24.61 -1.25
N ALA A 208 -10.01 24.06 -0.09
CA ALA A 208 -8.88 24.53 0.70
C ALA A 208 -7.54 24.38 -0.07
N ILE A 209 -7.32 23.22 -0.70
CA ILE A 209 -6.13 22.97 -1.54
C ILE A 209 -6.09 23.94 -2.72
N ALA A 210 -7.20 24.10 -3.43
CA ALA A 210 -7.26 24.97 -4.60
C ALA A 210 -6.92 26.42 -4.24
N ARG A 211 -7.51 26.94 -3.15
CA ARG A 211 -7.17 28.28 -2.63
C ARG A 211 -5.70 28.39 -2.27
N PHE A 212 -5.11 27.37 -1.65
CA PHE A 212 -3.68 27.37 -1.34
C PHE A 212 -2.82 27.40 -2.62
N VAL A 213 -3.11 26.53 -3.60
CA VAL A 213 -2.37 26.45 -4.86
C VAL A 213 -2.43 27.77 -5.64
N THR A 214 -3.56 28.48 -5.58
CA THR A 214 -3.73 29.79 -6.23
C THR A 214 -3.31 30.97 -5.35
N THR A 215 -2.60 30.75 -4.24
CA THR A 215 -1.90 31.85 -3.55
C THR A 215 -0.50 32.02 -4.15
N PRO A 216 0.00 33.25 -4.31
CA PRO A 216 1.40 33.47 -4.71
C PRO A 216 2.34 32.66 -3.80
N ALA A 217 3.31 31.98 -4.37
CA ALA A 217 4.38 31.39 -3.57
C ALA A 217 5.14 32.51 -2.84
N ALA A 218 5.45 32.29 -1.56
CA ALA A 218 6.37 33.19 -0.87
C ALA A 218 7.73 33.16 -1.60
N PRO A 219 8.41 34.31 -1.72
CA PRO A 219 9.69 34.40 -2.40
C PRO A 219 10.78 33.54 -1.76
#